data_AF-A0A916JE81-F1
#
_entry.id   AF-A0A916JE81-F1
#
_cell.length_a   1.000
_cell.length_b   1.000
_cell.length_c   1.000
_cell.angle_alpha   90.00
_cell.angle_beta   90.00
_cell.angle_gamma   90.00
#
_symmetry.space_group_name_H-M   'P 1'
#
loop_
_entity.id
_entity.type
_entity.pdbx_description
1 polymer ?
#
loop_
_entity_poly.entity_id
_entity_poly.type
_entity_poly.pdbx_seq_one_letter_code
_entity_poly.pdbx_strand_id
1 'polypeptide(L)'
;MKDSGASTQQVSSIKVRCNFATLGYIALLKNLLYQIMFKKPFSFDGRIGRTEYCLSYFGYFAILVVLGATFPNTDMANLLQLILLIPLIWFLLAQGAKRCHDRGNFGGFQIIPFYLLWMMFAPGDPGENEYGPSPKQPAEQRV
;
A
#
# COMPACT_ATOMS: atom_id res chain seq x y z
N MET A 1 42.67 -47.57 33.35
CA MET A 1 41.55 -47.65 34.31
C MET A 1 41.79 -46.66 35.43
N LYS A 2 41.20 -45.47 35.31
CA LYS A 2 40.86 -44.53 36.38
C LYS A 2 40.06 -43.40 35.75
N ASP A 3 38.83 -43.26 36.23
CA ASP A 3 37.81 -42.31 35.80
C ASP A 3 38.19 -40.86 36.14
N SER A 4 37.80 -39.90 35.30
CA SER A 4 37.40 -38.54 35.70
C SER A 4 37.06 -37.70 34.47
N GLY A 5 35.77 -37.61 34.16
CA GLY A 5 35.29 -36.79 33.05
C GLY A 5 33.77 -36.71 33.03
N ALA A 6 33.14 -36.37 34.16
CA ALA A 6 31.71 -36.12 34.20
C ALA A 6 31.37 -35.06 35.24
N SER A 7 31.44 -33.78 34.82
CA SER A 7 30.75 -32.68 35.50
C SER A 7 30.17 -31.73 34.46
N THR A 8 29.16 -32.22 33.74
CA THR A 8 28.28 -31.36 32.92
C THR A 8 26.89 -31.41 33.53
N GLN A 9 26.78 -30.83 34.73
CA GLN A 9 25.49 -30.50 35.33
C GLN A 9 24.96 -29.20 34.72
N GLN A 10 23.66 -29.20 34.48
CA GLN A 10 22.79 -28.03 34.31
C GLN A 10 23.10 -27.06 33.16
N VAL A 11 22.50 -27.33 32.01
CA VAL A 11 21.64 -26.31 31.39
C VAL A 11 20.31 -26.98 31.10
N SER A 12 19.46 -26.97 32.12
CA SER A 12 18.06 -27.30 32.01
C SER A 12 17.46 -26.56 30.83
N SER A 13 16.91 -27.31 29.88
CA SER A 13 16.10 -26.80 28.78
C SER A 13 15.06 -25.82 29.32
N ILE A 14 15.31 -24.52 29.17
CA ILE A 14 14.25 -23.51 29.22
C ILE A 14 13.47 -23.71 27.93
N LYS A 15 12.59 -24.71 27.96
CA LYS A 15 11.56 -24.91 26.95
C LYS A 15 10.58 -23.78 27.18
N VAL A 16 10.87 -22.62 26.59
CA VAL A 16 9.92 -21.51 26.48
C VAL A 16 8.69 -22.11 25.82
N ARG A 17 7.67 -22.43 26.61
CA ARG A 17 6.34 -22.77 26.12
C ARG A 17 5.82 -21.50 25.47
N CYS A 18 6.14 -21.33 24.19
CA CYS A 18 5.50 -20.35 23.34
C CYS A 18 4.03 -20.78 23.27
N ASN A 19 3.17 -20.16 24.07
CA ASN A 19 1.77 -20.49 24.14
C ASN A 19 1.15 -20.36 22.74
N PHE A 20 0.51 -21.41 22.25
CA PHE A 20 -0.17 -21.43 20.95
C PHE A 20 -1.15 -20.25 20.79
N ALA A 21 -1.68 -19.75 21.91
CA ALA A 21 -2.54 -18.57 22.00
C ALA A 21 -1.84 -17.24 21.64
N THR A 22 -0.56 -17.03 22.00
CA THR A 22 0.17 -15.81 21.63
C THR A 22 0.50 -15.79 20.13
N LEU A 23 0.80 -16.96 19.54
CA LEU A 23 0.94 -17.10 18.08
C LEU A 23 -0.38 -16.84 17.34
N GLY A 24 -1.51 -17.33 17.88
CA GLY A 24 -2.85 -17.06 17.34
C GLY A 24 -3.23 -15.58 17.38
N TYR A 25 -2.96 -14.88 18.48
CA TYR A 25 -3.24 -13.44 18.60
C TYR A 25 -2.34 -12.59 17.69
N ILE A 26 -1.07 -12.97 17.53
CA ILE A 26 -0.16 -12.31 16.58
C ILE A 26 -0.59 -12.58 15.13
N ALA A 27 -1.06 -13.78 14.80
CA ALA A 27 -1.60 -14.10 13.47
C ALA A 27 -2.94 -13.38 13.19
N LEU A 28 -3.80 -13.25 14.21
CA LEU A 28 -5.06 -12.50 14.13
C LEU A 28 -4.80 -10.99 14.01
N LEU A 29 -3.89 -10.43 14.80
CA LEU A 29 -3.41 -9.06 14.67
C LEU A 29 -2.74 -8.82 13.33
N LYS A 30 -1.95 -9.77 12.81
CA LYS A 30 -1.45 -9.71 11.45
C LYS A 30 -2.61 -9.69 10.45
N ASN A 31 -3.61 -10.56 10.50
CA ASN A 31 -4.75 -10.48 9.58
C ASN A 31 -5.58 -9.18 9.70
N LEU A 32 -5.67 -8.59 10.90
CA LEU A 32 -6.34 -7.31 11.15
C LEU A 32 -5.51 -6.09 10.73
N LEU A 33 -4.17 -6.17 10.73
CA LEU A 33 -3.25 -5.07 10.42
C LEU A 33 -2.57 -5.20 9.05
N TYR A 34 -2.54 -6.40 8.47
CA TYR A 34 -1.87 -6.75 7.22
C TYR A 34 -2.88 -6.67 6.08
N GLN A 35 -3.26 -5.46 5.72
CA GLN A 35 -3.41 -5.07 4.34
C GLN A 35 -3.05 -3.60 4.28
N ILE A 36 -1.75 -3.28 4.17
CA ILE A 36 -1.40 -1.98 3.62
C ILE A 36 -2.00 -2.01 2.21
N MET A 37 -3.17 -1.39 2.04
CA MET A 37 -3.92 -1.42 0.78
C MET A 37 -3.07 -0.92 -0.38
N PHE A 38 -2.15 0.01 -0.11
CA PHE A 38 -1.23 0.57 -1.09
C PHE A 38 0.00 -0.30 -1.27
N LYS A 39 0.00 -1.13 -2.31
CA LYS A 39 1.21 -1.83 -2.76
C LYS A 39 2.05 -0.89 -3.62
N LYS A 40 3.32 -0.67 -3.24
CA LYS A 40 4.28 0.20 -3.94
C LYS A 40 3.68 1.59 -4.28
N PRO A 41 3.35 2.42 -3.27
CA PRO A 41 2.56 3.63 -3.44
C PRO A 41 3.16 4.70 -4.38
N PHE A 42 4.49 4.76 -4.47
CA PHE A 42 5.24 5.74 -5.26
C PHE A 42 5.78 5.19 -6.59
N SER A 43 5.45 3.94 -6.94
CA SER A 43 5.79 3.34 -8.23
C SER A 43 4.59 3.41 -9.18
N PHE A 44 4.89 3.62 -10.46
CA PHE A 44 3.91 3.63 -11.55
C PHE A 44 3.53 2.22 -12.00
N ASP A 45 4.23 1.20 -11.53
CA ASP A 45 4.07 -0.17 -12.01
C ASP A 45 2.92 -0.89 -11.32
N GLY A 46 2.18 -1.66 -12.12
CA GLY A 46 1.08 -2.49 -11.67
C GLY A 46 -0.28 -1.84 -11.84
N ARG A 47 -1.26 -2.41 -11.15
CA ARG A 47 -2.69 -2.13 -11.32
C ARG A 47 -3.35 -1.88 -9.99
N ILE A 48 -4.21 -0.87 -9.94
CA ILE A 48 -5.03 -0.58 -8.76
C ILE A 48 -6.51 -0.54 -9.13
N GLY A 49 -7.35 -0.97 -8.19
CA GLY A 49 -8.80 -0.92 -8.33
C GLY A 49 -9.37 0.46 -7.96
N ARG A 50 -10.69 0.60 -8.11
CA ARG A 50 -11.43 1.83 -7.77
C ARG A 50 -11.28 2.25 -6.31
N THR A 51 -11.34 1.30 -5.37
CA THR A 51 -11.32 1.61 -3.93
C THR A 51 -9.99 2.24 -3.52
N GLU A 52 -8.88 1.66 -3.96
CA GLU A 52 -7.54 2.20 -3.70
C GLU A 52 -7.38 3.58 -4.34
N TYR A 53 -7.79 3.72 -5.60
CA TYR A 53 -7.77 4.99 -6.33
C TYR A 53 -8.58 6.08 -5.63
N CYS A 54 -9.83 5.81 -5.26
CA CYS A 54 -10.66 6.78 -4.53
C CYS A 54 -10.06 7.12 -3.17
N LEU A 55 -9.53 6.14 -2.43
CA LEU A 55 -8.89 6.37 -1.14
C LEU A 55 -7.63 7.25 -1.28
N SER A 56 -6.86 7.11 -2.37
CA SER A 56 -5.73 8.00 -2.66
C SER A 56 -6.17 9.46 -2.78
N TYR A 57 -7.27 9.74 -3.50
CA TYR A 57 -7.80 11.09 -3.63
C TYR A 57 -8.37 11.61 -2.32
N PHE A 58 -9.14 10.82 -1.58
CA PHE A 58 -9.66 11.23 -0.27
C PHE A 58 -8.52 11.53 0.71
N GLY A 59 -7.48 10.68 0.75
CA GLY A 59 -6.29 10.92 1.57
C GLY A 59 -5.55 12.19 1.17
N TYR A 60 -5.38 12.44 -0.14
CA TYR A 60 -4.80 13.67 -0.64
C TYR A 60 -5.59 14.92 -0.21
N PHE A 61 -6.91 14.93 -0.40
CA PHE A 61 -7.75 16.05 0.03
C PHE A 61 -7.70 16.27 1.55
N ALA A 62 -7.72 15.20 2.35
CA ALA A 62 -7.58 15.31 3.80
C ALA A 62 -6.24 15.96 4.20
N ILE A 63 -5.13 15.54 3.57
CA ILE A 63 -3.81 16.11 3.82
C ILE A 63 -3.78 17.58 3.40
N LEU A 64 -4.35 17.95 2.24
CA LEU A 64 -4.42 19.35 1.82
C LEU A 64 -5.16 20.24 2.83
N VAL A 65 -6.30 19.78 3.35
CA VAL A 65 -7.07 20.52 4.36
C VAL A 65 -6.24 20.70 5.63
N VAL A 66 -5.56 19.65 6.10
CA VAL A 66 -4.69 19.72 7.29
C VAL A 66 -3.52 20.68 7.07
N LEU A 67 -2.84 20.62 5.92
CA LEU A 67 -1.76 21.55 5.59
C LEU A 67 -2.26 23.00 5.54
N GLY A 68 -3.42 23.26 4.92
CA GLY A 68 -4.01 24.60 4.85
C GLY A 68 -4.43 25.16 6.22
N ALA A 69 -4.86 24.31 7.15
CA ALA A 69 -5.25 24.73 8.49
C ALA A 69 -4.06 24.88 9.45
N THR A 70 -2.96 24.16 9.22
CA THR A 70 -1.79 24.13 10.12
C THR A 70 -0.79 25.24 9.83
N PHE A 71 -0.56 25.56 8.55
CA PHE A 71 0.49 26.50 8.16
C PHE A 71 -0.06 27.95 8.09
N PRO A 72 0.65 28.93 8.66
CA PRO A 72 0.27 30.34 8.55
C PRO A 72 0.54 30.85 7.12
N ASN A 73 -0.22 31.85 6.67
CA ASN A 73 -0.03 32.45 5.35
C ASN A 73 1.15 33.45 5.35
N THR A 74 2.37 32.90 5.31
CA THR A 74 3.62 33.65 5.20
C THR A 74 4.47 33.04 4.09
N ASP A 75 5.35 33.83 3.46
CA ASP A 75 6.15 33.37 2.31
C ASP A 75 6.96 32.10 2.62
N MET A 76 7.57 32.03 3.80
CA MET A 76 8.36 30.87 4.23
C MET A 76 7.50 29.62 4.48
N ALA A 77 6.33 29.78 5.09
CA ALA A 77 5.41 28.68 5.32
C ALA A 77 4.80 28.18 4.00
N ASN A 78 4.48 29.08 3.07
CA ASN A 78 3.98 28.75 1.74
C ASN A 78 5.04 27.99 0.93
N LEU A 79 6.31 28.41 0.98
CA LEU A 79 7.41 27.70 0.33
C LEU A 79 7.58 26.28 0.90
N LEU A 80 7.55 26.13 2.23
CA LEU A 80 7.63 24.82 2.87
C LEU A 80 6.43 23.93 2.47
N GLN A 81 5.22 24.50 2.43
CA GLN A 81 4.03 23.79 1.99
C GLN A 81 4.17 23.30 0.55
N LEU A 82 4.68 24.12 -0.38
CA LEU A 82 4.93 23.72 -1.77
C LEU A 82 5.89 22.53 -1.86
N ILE A 83 6.96 22.52 -1.05
CA ILE A 83 7.91 21.40 -1.00
C ILE A 83 7.22 20.11 -0.52
N LEU A 84 6.36 20.21 0.50
CA LEU A 84 5.58 19.07 1.01
C LEU A 84 4.55 18.53 0.01
N LEU A 85 4.07 19.36 -0.93
CA LEU A 85 3.16 18.92 -1.98
C LEU A 85 3.83 18.02 -3.03
N ILE A 86 5.14 18.15 -3.25
CA ILE A 86 5.86 17.38 -4.27
C ILE A 86 5.65 15.86 -4.12
N PRO A 87 5.92 15.23 -2.96
CA PRO A 87 5.69 13.79 -2.80
C PRO A 87 4.21 13.40 -2.87
N LEU A 88 3.29 14.30 -2.49
CA LEU A 88 1.85 14.06 -2.56
C LEU A 88 1.35 14.03 -4.02
N ILE A 89 1.85 14.95 -4.84
CA ILE A 89 1.57 14.99 -6.28
C ILE A 89 2.15 13.75 -6.95
N TRP A 90 3.40 13.37 -6.63
CA TRP A 90 4.01 12.15 -7.16
C TRP A 90 3.20 10.91 -6.82
N PHE A 91 2.74 10.80 -5.57
CA PHE A 91 1.86 9.72 -5.15
C PHE A 91 0.58 9.69 -5.99
N LEU A 92 -0.12 10.81 -6.17
CA LEU A 92 -1.33 10.85 -6.99
C LEU A 92 -1.07 10.44 -8.44
N LEU A 93 0.01 10.91 -9.05
CA LEU A 93 0.38 10.56 -10.42
C LEU A 93 0.66 9.06 -10.57
N ALA A 94 1.35 8.46 -9.59
CA ALA A 94 1.64 7.04 -9.56
C ALA A 94 0.34 6.20 -9.44
N GLN A 95 -0.59 6.61 -8.58
CA GLN A 95 -1.88 5.93 -8.42
C GLN A 95 -2.76 6.11 -9.67
N GLY A 96 -2.80 7.30 -10.25
CA GLY A 96 -3.51 7.59 -11.50
C GLY A 96 -3.00 6.75 -12.66
N ALA A 97 -1.69 6.60 -12.81
CA ALA A 97 -1.11 5.74 -13.84
C ALA A 97 -1.50 4.27 -13.65
N LYS A 98 -1.38 3.73 -12.43
CA LYS A 98 -1.81 2.35 -12.14
C LYS A 98 -3.30 2.12 -12.38
N ARG A 99 -4.14 3.15 -12.22
CA ARG A 99 -5.57 3.09 -12.55
C ARG A 99 -5.83 3.10 -14.05
N CYS A 100 -5.02 3.83 -14.82
CA CYS A 100 -5.02 3.77 -16.29
C CYS A 100 -4.60 2.38 -16.78
N HIS A 101 -3.53 1.84 -16.20
CA HIS A 101 -3.00 0.50 -16.46
C HIS A 101 -4.04 -0.59 -16.17
N ASP A 102 -4.83 -0.43 -15.11
CA ASP A 102 -5.93 -1.36 -14.80
C ASP A 102 -7.03 -1.39 -15.89
N ARG A 103 -7.03 -0.43 -16.82
CA ARG A 103 -7.94 -0.38 -17.99
C ARG A 103 -7.20 -0.59 -19.33
N GLY A 104 -5.96 -1.05 -19.31
CA GLY A 104 -5.17 -1.27 -20.53
C GLY A 104 -4.79 0.02 -21.25
N ASN A 105 -4.77 1.17 -20.56
CA ASN A 105 -4.34 2.45 -21.13
C ASN A 105 -2.98 2.85 -20.56
N PHE A 106 -2.18 3.58 -21.33
CA PHE A 106 -0.91 4.11 -20.84
C PHE A 106 -1.13 5.16 -19.72
N GLY A 107 -0.20 5.23 -18.77
CA GLY A 107 -0.35 6.01 -17.53
C GLY A 107 -0.61 7.52 -17.67
N GLY A 108 -0.34 8.12 -18.83
CA GLY A 108 -0.56 9.55 -19.09
C GLY A 108 -2.00 9.91 -19.50
N PHE A 109 -2.88 8.92 -19.71
CA PHE A 109 -4.31 9.17 -19.93
C PHE A 109 -4.96 9.97 -18.79
N GLN A 110 -4.38 9.95 -17.59
CA GLN A 110 -4.84 10.75 -16.45
C GLN A 110 -4.83 12.28 -16.70
N ILE A 111 -4.08 12.77 -17.69
CA ILE A 111 -4.02 14.19 -18.06
C ILE A 111 -5.21 14.60 -18.95
N ILE A 112 -5.89 13.63 -19.57
CA ILE A 112 -7.05 13.89 -20.41
C ILE A 112 -8.17 14.48 -19.52
N PRO A 113 -8.72 15.66 -19.87
CA PRO A 113 -9.82 16.26 -19.12
C PRO A 113 -10.97 15.26 -18.94
N PHE A 114 -11.58 15.24 -17.76
CA PHE A 114 -12.66 14.34 -17.34
C PHE A 114 -12.32 12.83 -17.28
N TYR A 115 -11.16 12.38 -17.78
CA TYR A 115 -10.78 10.97 -17.68
C TYR A 115 -10.58 10.53 -16.22
N LEU A 116 -10.11 11.45 -15.38
CA LEU A 116 -10.04 11.27 -13.92
C LEU A 116 -11.40 10.85 -13.33
N LEU A 117 -12.48 11.55 -13.69
CA LEU A 117 -13.84 11.22 -13.24
C LEU A 117 -14.30 9.88 -13.81
N TRP A 118 -14.02 9.60 -15.08
CA TRP A 118 -14.33 8.33 -15.70
C TRP A 118 -13.64 7.14 -14.97
N MET A 119 -12.36 7.29 -14.62
CA MET A 119 -11.57 6.28 -13.90
C MET A 119 -12.12 5.95 -12.50
N MET A 120 -12.82 6.89 -11.85
CA MET A 120 -13.46 6.66 -10.54
C MET A 120 -14.59 5.64 -10.63
N PHE A 121 -15.37 5.63 -11.72
CA PHE A 121 -16.57 4.81 -11.84
C PHE A 121 -16.37 3.57 -12.72
N ALA A 122 -15.60 3.70 -13.78
CA ALA A 122 -15.54 2.69 -14.81
C ALA A 122 -14.83 1.38 -14.34
N PRO A 123 -15.20 0.20 -14.87
CA PRO A 123 -14.60 -1.10 -14.50
C PRO A 123 -13.22 -1.32 -15.10
N GLY A 124 -12.28 -1.86 -14.31
CA GLY A 124 -10.99 -2.32 -14.84
C GLY A 124 -11.13 -3.52 -15.78
N ASP A 125 -10.08 -3.79 -16.54
CA ASP A 125 -10.01 -4.93 -17.44
C ASP A 125 -10.03 -6.24 -16.64
N PRO A 126 -10.83 -7.23 -17.06
CA PRO A 126 -10.82 -8.54 -16.43
C PRO A 126 -9.52 -9.28 -16.74
N GLY A 127 -9.08 -10.16 -15.83
CA GLY A 127 -7.91 -11.00 -16.04
C GLY A 127 -6.58 -10.23 -16.12
N GLU A 128 -5.59 -10.82 -16.79
CA GLU A 128 -4.25 -10.26 -16.94
C GLU A 128 -4.17 -9.35 -18.19
N ASN A 129 -3.41 -8.26 -18.07
CA ASN A 129 -3.06 -7.38 -19.19
C ASN A 129 -1.55 -7.07 -19.15
N GLU A 130 -1.06 -6.21 -20.05
CA GLU A 130 0.36 -5.86 -20.16
C GLU A 130 0.98 -5.28 -18.87
N TYR A 131 0.15 -4.80 -17.94
CA TYR A 131 0.57 -4.24 -16.65
C TYR A 131 0.41 -5.22 -15.48
N GLY A 132 0.03 -6.47 -15.76
CA GLY A 132 -0.06 -7.58 -14.80
C GLY A 132 -1.48 -8.04 -14.46
N PRO A 133 -1.63 -8.89 -13.43
CA PRO A 133 -2.90 -9.53 -13.09
C PRO A 133 -3.92 -8.52 -12.52
N SER A 134 -5.21 -8.79 -12.75
CA SER A 134 -6.29 -7.93 -12.22
C SER A 134 -6.26 -7.93 -10.68
N PRO A 135 -6.40 -6.74 -10.05
CA PRO A 135 -6.46 -6.64 -8.60
C PRO A 135 -7.74 -7.27 -8.02
N LYS A 136 -8.74 -7.58 -8.85
CA LYS A 136 -10.00 -8.21 -8.42
C LYS A 136 -10.14 -9.68 -8.82
N GLN A 137 -9.49 -10.08 -9.91
CA GLN A 137 -9.60 -11.44 -10.47
C GLN A 137 -8.20 -11.95 -10.83
N PRO A 138 -7.56 -12.72 -9.94
CA PRO A 138 -6.41 -13.54 -10.31
C PRO A 138 -6.78 -14.44 -11.51
N ALA A 139 -5.82 -14.79 -12.36
CA ALA A 139 -5.97 -15.32 -13.73
C ALA A 139 -6.86 -16.57 -13.96
N GLU A 140 -7.54 -17.09 -12.94
CA GLU A 140 -8.25 -18.37 -12.94
C GLU A 140 -9.71 -18.23 -12.48
N GLN A 141 -10.48 -17.43 -13.20
CA GLN A 141 -11.95 -17.44 -13.15
C GLN A 141 -12.51 -17.36 -14.57
N ARG A 142 -12.21 -18.38 -15.38
CA ARG A 142 -13.08 -18.81 -16.49
C ARG A 142 -13.77 -20.11 -16.05
N VAL A 143 -14.94 -19.99 -15.44
CA VAL A 143 -15.92 -21.09 -15.36
C VAL A 143 -17.17 -20.60 -16.07
#